data_AF-A0A7X7Y801-F1
#
_entry.id   AF-A0A7X7Y801-F1
#
_cell.length_a   1.000
_cell.length_b   1.000
_cell.length_c   1.000
_cell.angle_alpha   90.00
_cell.angle_beta   90.00
_cell.angle_gamma   90.00
#
_symmetry.space_group_name_H-M   'P 1'
#
loop_
_entity.id
_entity.type
_entity.pdbx_description
1 polymer ?
#
loop_
_entity_poly.entity_id
_entity_poly.type
_entity_poly.pdbx_seq_one_letter_code
_entity_poly.pdbx_strand_id
1 'polypeptide(L)'
;MKPHRNLKRKRFQRVTILVASFFLGFALLAHAGSGPKPTISLEQAMMKTSESERQLKDFNDRLFASVSGAPRPEDYLLSPGDLVEVTVFEAQELKREVRVGDQGTIILPLIGPIQIRGLTTNEAARKIEKAYQKKYLHDPHVDLFVKEYRGGKITLIGAMKKPGTYDYFGRQRLLDVLAMGEGLGDKAGRVVHVRRVGTDPQHPTTLLIDLDEVVFEGKSDMNIPIERGDVIYVPEAGTVYIDGAIRKPGTISIRPGMTVNEAIVEAGGFAPYAQQDKIKVVRRMAEGKRDVIQVGIKDLRAGAASGMEVKDRDVIFVETNDVKKFLSGLRLNFFGGIVGVGYEPERTMINRQ
;
A
#
# COMPACT_ATOMS: atom_id res chain seq x y z
N MET A 1 -25.14 -90.77 66.63
CA MET A 1 -26.35 -89.94 66.72
C MET A 1 -26.54 -89.20 65.40
N LYS A 2 -27.65 -89.49 64.72
CA LYS A 2 -28.26 -88.66 63.65
C LYS A 2 -28.89 -87.41 64.30
N PRO A 3 -29.13 -86.29 63.58
CA PRO A 3 -30.12 -86.20 62.49
C PRO A 3 -29.60 -85.44 61.23
N HIS A 4 -30.01 -85.77 59.99
CA HIS A 4 -31.28 -85.44 59.30
C HIS A 4 -31.61 -83.93 59.37
N ARG A 5 -31.79 -83.15 58.29
CA ARG A 5 -32.61 -83.25 57.06
C ARG A 5 -32.15 -82.11 56.11
N ASN A 6 -31.78 -82.32 54.85
CA ASN A 6 -32.63 -82.42 53.64
C ASN A 6 -33.69 -81.32 53.44
N LEU A 7 -33.53 -80.48 52.40
CA LEU A 7 -34.45 -80.22 51.27
C LEU A 7 -33.79 -79.22 50.30
N LYS A 8 -33.25 -79.62 49.14
CA LYS A 8 -33.89 -79.83 47.81
C LYS A 8 -34.58 -78.59 47.19
N ARG A 9 -34.04 -78.21 46.01
CA ARG A 9 -34.64 -77.73 44.73
C ARG A 9 -34.14 -76.34 44.34
N LYS A 10 -33.78 -76.01 43.11
CA LYS A 10 -33.65 -76.68 41.79
C LYS A 10 -32.83 -75.65 40.96
N ARG A 11 -31.73 -76.06 40.29
CA ARG A 11 -31.68 -76.29 38.84
C ARG A 11 -31.98 -75.02 38.00
N PHE A 12 -30.96 -74.43 37.35
CA PHE A 12 -30.79 -74.32 35.89
C PHE A 12 -29.88 -73.14 35.50
N GLN A 13 -28.88 -73.43 34.65
CA GLN A 13 -28.35 -72.58 33.54
C GLN A 13 -27.79 -71.18 33.91
N ARG A 14 -26.77 -70.59 33.30
CA ARG A 14 -25.86 -70.83 32.17
C ARG A 14 -24.82 -69.68 32.33
N VAL A 15 -23.53 -69.95 32.12
CA VAL A 15 -22.69 -69.30 31.09
C VAL A 15 -22.38 -67.80 31.33
N THR A 16 -21.11 -67.55 31.65
CA THR A 16 -20.28 -66.41 31.20
C THR A 16 -20.64 -64.98 31.62
N ILE A 17 -20.10 -64.51 32.77
CA ILE A 17 -19.78 -63.09 33.01
C ILE A 17 -18.59 -63.01 33.99
N LEU A 18 -17.36 -62.74 33.49
CA LEU A 18 -16.29 -62.09 34.28
C LEU A 18 -15.05 -61.73 33.42
N VAL A 19 -15.21 -60.80 32.46
CA VAL A 19 -14.12 -59.95 31.94
C VAL A 19 -14.73 -58.57 31.61
N ALA A 20 -15.10 -57.80 32.62
CA ALA A 20 -15.58 -56.43 32.46
C ALA A 20 -15.44 -55.65 33.78
N SER A 21 -14.21 -55.47 34.27
CA SER A 21 -13.96 -54.59 35.43
C SER A 21 -12.48 -54.22 35.64
N PHE A 22 -11.71 -54.08 34.56
CA PHE A 22 -10.33 -53.55 34.66
C PHE A 22 -9.92 -52.66 33.46
N PHE A 23 -10.86 -51.89 32.92
CA PHE A 23 -10.61 -50.84 31.92
C PHE A 23 -11.51 -49.61 32.15
N LEU A 24 -11.68 -49.23 33.42
CA LEU A 24 -12.35 -47.99 33.80
C LEU A 24 -11.56 -47.33 34.93
N GLY A 25 -10.43 -46.72 34.57
CA GLY A 25 -9.56 -46.10 35.55
C GLY A 25 -8.25 -45.53 35.01
N PHE A 26 -8.23 -44.99 33.78
CA PHE A 26 -7.11 -44.18 33.31
C PHE A 26 -7.52 -43.29 32.11
N ALA A 27 -8.45 -42.36 32.33
CA ALA A 27 -8.82 -41.35 31.34
C ALA A 27 -9.13 -39.99 32.01
N LEU A 28 -8.32 -39.61 32.99
CA LEU A 28 -8.31 -38.28 33.58
C LEU A 28 -6.84 -37.90 33.84
N LEU A 29 -6.45 -36.74 33.30
CA LEU A 29 -5.11 -36.11 33.32
C LEU A 29 -4.18 -36.44 32.13
N ALA A 30 -4.59 -35.95 30.96
CA ALA A 30 -3.65 -35.33 30.02
C ALA A 30 -4.24 -34.01 29.52
N HIS A 31 -4.27 -32.99 30.40
CA HIS A 31 -4.39 -31.59 29.96
C HIS A 31 -3.05 -31.18 29.34
N ALA A 32 -2.78 -31.66 28.13
CA ALA A 32 -1.73 -31.11 27.29
C ALA A 32 -2.18 -29.71 26.84
N GLY A 33 -1.45 -28.68 27.26
CA GLY A 33 -1.79 -27.29 26.99
C GLY A 33 -1.97 -27.03 25.50
N SER A 34 -3.19 -26.67 25.10
CA SER A 34 -3.36 -25.95 23.84
C SER A 34 -2.85 -24.54 24.07
N GLY A 35 -1.62 -24.27 23.66
CA GLY A 35 -1.19 -22.89 23.43
C GLY A 35 -2.18 -22.16 22.51
N PRO A 36 -2.16 -20.82 22.48
CA PRO A 36 -3.07 -20.04 21.63
C PRO A 36 -2.99 -20.56 20.20
N LYS A 37 -4.12 -21.08 19.68
CA LYS A 37 -4.21 -21.53 18.29
C LYS A 37 -4.05 -20.30 17.41
N PRO A 38 -3.14 -20.30 16.41
CA PRO A 38 -2.97 -19.16 15.53
C PRO A 38 -4.29 -18.87 14.80
N THR A 39 -4.74 -17.62 14.88
CA THR A 39 -6.01 -17.13 14.30
C THR A 39 -6.01 -17.13 12.76
N ILE A 40 -4.86 -17.40 12.14
CA ILE A 40 -4.64 -17.47 10.69
C ILE A 40 -3.80 -18.71 10.38
N SER A 41 -4.22 -19.50 9.38
CA SER A 41 -3.38 -20.61 8.90
C SER A 41 -2.20 -20.06 8.10
N LEU A 42 -1.07 -20.77 8.14
CA LEU A 42 0.14 -20.40 7.39
C LEU A 42 -0.17 -20.24 5.89
N GLU A 43 -1.01 -21.12 5.35
CA GLU A 43 -1.49 -21.09 3.97
C GLU A 43 -2.33 -19.84 3.66
N GLN A 44 -3.22 -19.43 4.57
CA GLN A 44 -4.01 -18.20 4.42
C GLN A 44 -3.14 -16.94 4.50
N ALA A 45 -2.11 -16.95 5.33
CA ALA A 45 -1.14 -15.85 5.39
C ALA A 45 -0.34 -15.74 4.08
N MET A 46 0.15 -16.87 3.55
CA MET A 46 0.88 -16.92 2.28
C MET A 46 0.02 -16.48 1.08
N MET A 47 -1.25 -16.88 1.04
CA MET A 47 -2.18 -16.45 -0.01
C MET A 47 -2.43 -14.93 0.02
N LYS A 48 -2.68 -14.35 1.20
CA LYS A 48 -2.89 -12.89 1.34
C LYS A 48 -1.66 -12.08 0.95
N THR A 49 -0.47 -12.53 1.33
CA THR A 49 0.80 -11.92 0.91
C THR A 49 0.94 -11.95 -0.61
N SER A 50 0.63 -13.10 -1.24
CA SER A 50 0.72 -13.24 -2.70
C SER A 50 -0.28 -12.36 -3.47
N GLU A 51 -1.47 -12.11 -2.92
CA GLU A 51 -2.47 -11.22 -3.53
C GLU A 51 -2.02 -9.75 -3.47
N SER A 52 -1.50 -9.31 -2.33
CA SER A 52 -0.97 -7.95 -2.15
C SER A 52 0.25 -7.69 -3.06
N GLU A 53 1.17 -8.64 -3.15
CA GLU A 53 2.33 -8.56 -4.05
C GLU A 53 1.92 -8.46 -5.52
N ARG A 54 0.89 -9.23 -5.94
CA ARG A 54 0.34 -9.15 -7.30
C ARG A 54 -0.28 -7.79 -7.59
N GLN A 55 -1.05 -7.23 -6.65
CA GLN A 55 -1.67 -5.91 -6.78
C GLN A 55 -0.62 -4.80 -6.86
N LEU A 56 0.45 -4.88 -6.05
CA LEU A 56 1.55 -3.93 -6.11
C LEU A 56 2.33 -4.05 -7.42
N LYS A 57 2.53 -5.28 -7.91
CA LYS A 57 3.17 -5.52 -9.20
C LYS A 57 2.36 -4.90 -10.34
N ASP A 58 1.06 -5.19 -10.44
CA ASP A 58 0.18 -4.61 -11.47
C ASP A 58 0.19 -3.07 -11.42
N PHE A 59 0.16 -2.52 -10.20
CA PHE A 59 0.25 -1.08 -10.02
C PHE A 59 1.56 -0.50 -10.56
N ASN A 60 2.71 -1.07 -10.16
CA ASN A 60 4.01 -0.61 -10.61
C ASN A 60 4.14 -0.76 -12.13
N ASP A 61 3.65 -1.86 -12.72
CA ASP A 61 3.64 -2.08 -14.17
C ASP A 61 2.86 -0.97 -14.89
N ARG A 62 1.69 -0.56 -14.38
CA ARG A 62 0.89 0.56 -14.91
C ARG A 62 1.55 1.92 -14.69
N LEU A 63 2.18 2.13 -13.53
CA LEU A 63 2.98 3.31 -13.26
C LEU A 63 4.08 3.45 -14.32
N PHE A 64 4.84 2.39 -14.59
CA PHE A 64 5.88 2.42 -15.63
C PHE A 64 5.31 2.63 -17.04
N ALA A 65 4.12 2.09 -17.33
CA ALA A 65 3.46 2.31 -18.61
C ALA A 65 2.96 3.76 -18.82
N SER A 66 2.77 4.52 -17.74
CA SER A 66 2.31 5.92 -17.77
C SER A 66 3.45 6.95 -17.71
N VAL A 67 4.69 6.51 -17.48
CA VAL A 67 5.90 7.34 -17.56
C VAL A 67 6.12 7.80 -19.00
N SER A 68 6.27 9.11 -19.19
CA SER A 68 6.42 9.72 -20.52
C SER A 68 7.88 9.69 -20.97
N GLY A 69 8.41 8.49 -21.25
CA GLY A 69 9.79 8.30 -21.70
C GLY A 69 10.86 8.68 -20.66
N ALA A 70 12.06 8.11 -20.80
CA ALA A 70 13.17 8.47 -19.91
C ALA A 70 13.61 9.91 -20.18
N PRO A 71 13.93 10.71 -19.14
CA PRO A 71 14.47 12.05 -19.32
C PRO A 71 15.74 11.98 -20.17
N ARG A 72 15.81 12.69 -21.29
CA ARG A 72 17.03 12.73 -22.10
C ARG A 72 17.95 13.80 -21.53
N PRO A 73 19.28 13.63 -21.58
CA PRO A 73 20.22 14.70 -21.23
C PRO A 73 19.99 16.00 -22.02
N GLU A 74 19.41 15.87 -23.21
CA GLU A 74 18.99 16.96 -24.11
C GLU A 74 17.87 17.83 -23.52
N ASP A 75 17.03 17.25 -22.67
CA ASP A 75 15.90 17.91 -22.00
C ASP A 75 16.33 18.60 -20.70
N TYR A 76 17.62 18.52 -20.35
CA TYR A 76 18.18 19.15 -19.18
C TYR A 76 18.05 20.68 -19.27
N LEU A 77 17.52 21.27 -18.20
CA LEU A 77 17.41 22.72 -18.07
C LEU A 77 18.58 23.25 -17.25
N LEU A 78 19.34 24.16 -17.87
CA LEU A 78 20.50 24.79 -17.27
C LEU A 78 20.12 25.47 -15.95
N SER A 79 20.86 25.12 -14.91
CA SER A 79 20.61 25.52 -13.53
C SER A 79 21.79 26.30 -12.95
N PRO A 80 21.54 27.21 -12.00
CA PRO A 80 22.61 27.86 -11.26
C PRO A 80 23.58 26.85 -10.63
N GLY A 81 24.87 27.12 -10.79
CA GLY A 81 25.95 26.24 -10.34
C GLY A 81 26.43 25.22 -11.36
N ASP A 82 25.77 25.04 -12.51
CA ASP A 82 26.31 24.14 -13.55
C ASP A 82 27.64 24.67 -14.10
N LEU A 83 28.54 23.75 -14.45
CA LEU A 83 29.75 24.09 -15.21
C LEU A 83 29.51 23.77 -16.68
N VAL A 84 29.56 24.78 -17.53
CA VAL A 84 29.35 24.64 -18.98
C VAL A 84 30.60 25.02 -19.74
N GLU A 85 30.93 24.22 -20.75
CA GLU A 85 31.93 24.53 -21.76
C GLU A 85 31.22 25.11 -22.97
N VAL A 86 31.56 26.35 -23.31
CA VAL A 86 31.08 27.03 -24.51
C VAL A 86 32.19 26.98 -25.54
N THR A 87 31.89 26.40 -26.70
CA THR A 87 32.81 26.32 -27.83
C THR A 87 32.19 27.04 -29.03
N VAL A 88 32.96 27.91 -29.67
CA VAL A 88 32.55 28.59 -30.91
C VAL A 88 33.38 27.99 -32.04
N PHE A 89 32.72 27.47 -33.06
CA PHE A 89 33.41 26.88 -34.21
C PHE A 89 34.32 27.92 -34.89
N GLU A 90 35.51 27.51 -35.30
CA GLU A 90 36.55 28.36 -35.92
C GLU A 90 37.08 29.53 -35.05
N ALA A 91 36.66 29.66 -33.79
CA ALA A 91 37.11 30.71 -32.87
C ALA A 91 37.53 30.11 -31.51
N GLN A 92 38.66 29.39 -31.49
CA GLN A 92 39.15 28.70 -30.29
C GLN A 92 39.49 29.65 -29.14
N GLU A 93 39.84 30.89 -29.43
CA GLU A 93 40.10 31.95 -28.45
C GLU A 93 38.85 32.35 -27.64
N LEU A 94 37.65 32.04 -28.15
CA LEU A 94 36.38 32.27 -27.46
C LEU A 94 35.95 31.06 -26.62
N LYS A 95 36.66 29.93 -26.72
CA LYS A 95 36.36 28.73 -25.93
C LYS A 95 36.49 29.05 -24.44
N ARG A 96 35.43 28.81 -23.67
CA ARG A 96 35.45 29.08 -22.23
C ARG A 96 34.65 28.07 -21.43
N GLU A 97 35.26 27.59 -20.36
CA GLU A 97 34.57 26.93 -19.27
C GLU A 97 34.07 27.98 -18.27
N VAL A 98 32.76 28.07 -18.11
CA VAL A 98 32.09 29.06 -17.27
C VAL A 98 31.07 28.39 -16.37
N ARG A 99 30.93 28.93 -15.16
CA ARG A 99 29.94 28.46 -14.20
C ARG A 99 28.70 29.34 -14.30
N VAL A 100 27.52 28.71 -14.30
CA VAL A 100 26.25 29.43 -14.26
C VAL A 100 26.11 30.08 -12.88
N GLY A 101 26.03 31.41 -12.84
CA GLY A 101 25.88 32.16 -11.59
C GLY A 101 24.51 31.95 -10.94
N ASP A 102 24.33 32.43 -9.70
CA ASP A 102 23.09 32.29 -8.92
C ASP A 102 21.88 32.94 -9.60
N GLN A 103 22.11 34.04 -10.32
CA GLN A 103 21.10 34.72 -11.13
C GLN A 103 20.76 33.96 -12.42
N GLY A 104 21.49 32.89 -12.75
CA GLY A 104 21.28 32.10 -13.95
C GLY A 104 21.99 32.65 -15.20
N THR A 105 23.01 33.47 -15.01
CA THR A 105 23.79 34.09 -16.09
C THR A 105 25.17 33.44 -16.23
N ILE A 106 25.71 33.47 -17.44
CA ILE A 106 27.13 33.20 -17.73
C ILE A 106 27.76 34.42 -18.37
N ILE A 107 29.05 34.62 -18.15
CA ILE A 107 29.79 35.75 -18.71
C ILE A 107 30.70 35.22 -19.80
N LEU A 108 30.52 35.72 -21.02
CA LEU A 108 31.29 35.30 -22.19
C LEU A 108 32.09 36.48 -22.79
N PRO A 109 33.25 36.21 -23.42
CA PRO A 109 34.04 37.25 -24.07
C PRO A 109 33.24 38.00 -25.12
N LEU A 110 33.47 39.31 -25.26
CA LEU A 110 32.83 40.25 -26.21
C LEU A 110 31.33 40.54 -25.97
N ILE A 111 30.55 39.53 -25.58
CA ILE A 111 29.09 39.65 -25.43
C ILE A 111 28.62 39.84 -23.98
N GLY A 112 29.51 39.63 -23.00
CA GLY A 112 29.22 39.89 -21.59
C GLY A 112 28.24 38.89 -20.97
N PRO A 113 27.39 39.32 -20.00
CA PRO A 113 26.48 38.42 -19.30
C PRO A 113 25.28 38.01 -20.16
N ILE A 114 25.05 36.69 -20.27
CA ILE A 114 23.91 36.09 -20.98
C ILE A 114 23.08 35.24 -20.00
N GLN A 115 21.77 35.49 -19.96
CA GLN A 115 20.83 34.69 -19.16
C GLN A 115 20.59 33.33 -19.83
N ILE A 116 20.89 32.24 -19.14
CA ILE A 116 20.72 30.87 -19.65
C ILE A 116 19.92 29.95 -18.74
N ARG A 117 19.57 30.38 -17.51
CA ARG A 117 18.74 29.58 -16.59
C ARG A 117 17.42 29.15 -17.23
N GLY A 118 17.10 27.87 -17.07
CA GLY A 118 15.85 27.29 -17.55
C GLY A 118 15.80 27.04 -19.05
N LEU A 119 16.90 27.29 -19.77
CA LEU A 119 17.05 26.92 -21.18
C LEU A 119 17.70 25.54 -21.29
N THR A 120 17.35 24.82 -22.35
CA THR A 120 18.15 23.66 -22.79
C THR A 120 19.51 24.11 -23.33
N THR A 121 20.46 23.18 -23.46
CA THR A 121 21.77 23.47 -24.06
C THR A 121 21.63 24.03 -25.47
N ASN A 122 20.71 23.48 -26.28
CA ASN A 122 20.41 23.92 -27.64
C ASN A 122 19.80 25.34 -27.68
N GLU A 123 18.87 25.65 -26.79
CA GLU A 123 18.28 26.99 -26.69
C GLU A 123 19.30 28.03 -26.23
N ALA A 124 20.15 27.67 -25.27
CA ALA A 124 21.23 28.52 -24.79
C ALA A 124 22.28 28.77 -25.87
N ALA A 125 22.70 27.73 -26.61
CA ALA A 125 23.60 27.85 -27.75
C ALA A 125 23.06 28.84 -28.79
N ARG A 126 21.82 28.64 -29.27
CA ARG A 126 21.16 29.56 -30.21
C ARG A 126 21.07 31.00 -29.71
N LYS A 127 20.91 31.19 -28.39
CA LYS A 127 20.88 32.53 -27.77
C LYS A 127 22.27 33.17 -27.79
N ILE A 128 23.32 32.39 -27.56
CA ILE A 128 24.72 32.84 -27.60
C ILE A 128 25.14 33.15 -29.04
N GLU A 129 24.77 32.32 -30.02
CA GLU A 129 25.01 32.56 -31.45
C GLU A 129 24.47 33.93 -31.88
N LYS A 130 23.20 34.20 -31.58
CA LYS A 130 22.56 35.49 -31.89
C LYS A 130 23.27 36.67 -31.23
N ALA A 131 23.82 36.49 -30.03
CA ALA A 131 24.54 37.54 -29.32
C ALA A 131 25.88 37.86 -29.99
N TYR A 132 26.63 36.84 -30.42
CA TYR A 132 27.87 37.01 -31.16
C TYR A 132 27.64 37.57 -32.57
N GLN A 133 26.64 37.05 -33.28
CA GLN A 133 26.30 37.43 -34.65
C GLN A 133 25.95 38.92 -34.78
N LYS A 134 25.39 39.52 -33.73
CA LYS A 134 24.93 40.91 -33.76
C LYS A 134 26.04 41.93 -34.03
N LYS A 135 27.27 41.67 -33.54
CA LYS A 135 28.35 42.67 -33.56
C LYS A 135 29.77 42.13 -33.81
N TYR A 136 29.99 40.82 -33.65
CA TYR A 136 31.35 40.30 -33.53
C TYR A 136 31.69 39.21 -34.55
N LEU A 137 30.74 38.33 -34.90
CA LEU A 137 30.99 37.19 -35.79
C LEU A 137 29.97 37.15 -36.93
N HIS A 138 30.36 36.58 -38.07
CA HIS A 138 29.46 36.28 -39.18
C HIS A 138 29.14 34.78 -39.15
N ASP A 139 27.85 34.44 -39.04
CA ASP A 139 27.35 33.05 -38.98
C ASP A 139 28.06 32.14 -37.94
N PRO A 140 28.13 32.54 -36.66
CA PRO A 140 28.79 31.73 -35.64
C PRO A 140 27.99 30.46 -35.33
N HIS A 141 28.70 29.33 -35.20
CA HIS A 141 28.13 28.09 -34.68
C HIS A 141 28.64 27.83 -33.27
N VAL A 142 27.74 27.71 -32.30
CA VAL A 142 28.08 27.56 -30.88
C VAL A 142 27.63 26.20 -30.39
N ASP A 143 28.52 25.48 -29.74
CA ASP A 143 28.20 24.28 -28.97
C ASP A 143 28.32 24.57 -27.47
N LEU A 144 27.41 23.98 -26.69
CA LEU A 144 27.35 24.14 -25.24
C LEU A 144 27.23 22.78 -24.57
N PHE A 145 28.29 22.39 -23.86
CA PHE A 145 28.38 21.11 -23.18
C PHE A 145 28.38 21.30 -21.65
N VAL A 146 27.58 20.53 -20.92
CA VAL A 146 27.56 20.57 -19.45
C VAL A 146 28.61 19.60 -18.91
N LYS A 147 29.67 20.13 -18.28
CA LYS A 147 30.77 19.34 -17.69
C LYS A 147 30.42 18.85 -16.28
N GLU A 148 29.76 19.69 -15.49
CA GLU A 148 29.28 19.34 -14.15
C GLU A 148 27.82 19.75 -13.99
N TYR A 149 26.97 18.76 -13.73
CA TYR A 149 25.59 18.98 -13.32
C TYR A 149 25.59 19.27 -11.82
N ARG A 150 25.39 20.54 -11.44
CA ARG A 150 25.00 20.90 -10.07
C ARG A 150 23.53 21.28 -10.00
N GLY A 151 22.80 20.98 -11.06
CA GLY A 151 21.36 21.04 -11.17
C GLY A 151 20.64 20.44 -9.97
N GLY A 152 19.37 20.82 -9.87
CA GLY A 152 18.52 20.46 -8.76
C GLY A 152 18.62 18.98 -8.38
N LYS A 153 18.51 18.70 -7.09
CA LYS A 153 18.30 17.35 -6.58
C LYS A 153 16.85 17.23 -6.15
N ILE A 154 16.30 16.03 -6.30
CA ILE A 154 15.02 15.66 -5.71
C ILE A 154 15.27 14.56 -4.69
N THR A 155 14.46 14.55 -3.63
CA THR A 155 14.61 13.56 -2.56
C THR A 155 13.39 12.68 -2.49
N LEU A 156 13.59 11.38 -2.66
CA LEU A 156 12.57 10.37 -2.53
C LEU A 156 12.74 9.62 -1.20
N ILE A 157 11.72 9.62 -0.35
CA ILE A 157 11.77 8.98 0.97
C ILE A 157 10.46 8.23 1.29
N GLY A 158 10.55 7.31 2.25
CA GLY A 158 9.41 6.52 2.73
C GLY A 158 9.33 5.13 2.10
N ALA A 159 8.12 4.61 1.97
CA ALA A 159 7.80 3.25 1.55
C ALA A 159 7.92 3.06 0.03
N MET A 160 9.13 3.23 -0.49
CA MET A 160 9.45 2.95 -1.90
C MET A 160 10.44 1.80 -2.01
N LYS A 161 10.61 1.26 -3.22
CA LYS A 161 11.65 0.22 -3.46
C LYS A 161 13.06 0.79 -3.26
N LYS A 162 13.31 1.98 -3.80
CA LYS A 162 14.63 2.61 -3.73
C LYS A 162 14.56 4.08 -3.31
N PRO A 163 14.42 4.36 -2.01
CA PRO A 163 14.52 5.71 -1.49
C PRO A 163 15.94 6.26 -1.68
N GLY A 164 16.06 7.58 -1.83
CA GLY A 164 17.34 8.25 -2.04
C GLY A 164 17.20 9.63 -2.66
N THR A 165 18.33 10.30 -2.82
CA THR A 165 18.42 11.58 -3.52
C THR A 165 18.85 11.33 -4.96
N TYR A 166 18.09 11.88 -5.91
CA TYR A 166 18.31 11.69 -7.34
C TYR A 166 18.60 13.04 -8.01
N ASP A 167 19.40 13.00 -9.07
CA ASP A 167 19.66 14.17 -9.90
C ASP A 167 18.43 14.47 -10.76
N TYR A 168 17.98 15.73 -10.75
CA TYR A 168 16.77 16.16 -11.42
C TYR A 168 17.14 16.71 -12.82
N PHE A 169 16.93 15.87 -13.83
CA PHE A 169 17.22 16.21 -15.22
C PHE A 169 15.96 16.70 -15.95
N GLY A 170 15.88 18.01 -16.20
CA GLY A 170 14.82 18.58 -17.04
C GLY A 170 13.45 18.62 -16.38
N ARG A 171 12.38 18.76 -17.17
CA ARG A 171 11.00 18.81 -16.65
C ARG A 171 10.47 17.40 -16.43
N GLN A 172 10.39 16.96 -15.19
CA GLN A 172 9.86 15.65 -14.82
C GLN A 172 8.55 15.79 -14.06
N ARG A 173 7.64 14.83 -14.24
CA ARG A 173 6.40 14.74 -13.47
C ARG A 173 6.52 13.71 -12.35
N LEU A 174 5.52 13.71 -11.47
CA LEU A 174 5.50 12.84 -10.29
C LEU A 174 5.73 11.36 -10.64
N LEU A 175 5.04 10.83 -11.65
CA LEU A 175 5.18 9.43 -12.03
C LEU A 175 6.59 9.09 -12.54
N ASP A 176 7.22 9.99 -13.30
CA ASP A 176 8.59 9.81 -13.80
C ASP A 176 9.57 9.71 -12.62
N VAL A 177 9.38 10.56 -11.62
CA VAL A 177 10.18 10.59 -10.39
C VAL A 177 9.97 9.35 -9.53
N LEU A 178 8.73 8.87 -9.39
CA LEU A 178 8.45 7.61 -8.68
C LEU A 178 9.09 6.41 -9.40
N ALA A 179 9.12 6.43 -10.74
CA ALA A 179 9.77 5.40 -11.53
C ALA A 179 11.29 5.38 -11.34
N MET A 180 11.94 6.53 -11.14
CA MET A 180 13.37 6.59 -10.76
C MET A 180 13.66 5.85 -9.44
N GLY A 181 12.71 5.89 -8.52
CA GLY A 181 12.74 5.14 -7.26
C GLY A 181 12.35 3.66 -7.39
N GLU A 182 12.26 3.14 -8.63
CA GLU A 182 11.81 1.78 -8.97
C GLU A 182 10.34 1.49 -8.57
N GLY A 183 9.55 2.54 -8.35
CA GLY A 183 8.16 2.46 -7.96
C GLY A 183 7.93 2.27 -6.45
N LEU A 184 6.70 1.89 -6.10
CA LEU A 184 6.26 1.75 -4.73
C LEU A 184 6.78 0.44 -4.10
N GLY A 185 7.11 0.49 -2.80
CA GLY A 185 7.52 -0.67 -2.02
C GLY A 185 6.33 -1.47 -1.47
N ASP A 186 6.61 -2.64 -0.87
CA ASP A 186 5.59 -3.63 -0.44
C ASP A 186 4.59 -3.10 0.58
N LYS A 187 4.99 -2.09 1.35
CA LYS A 187 4.18 -1.45 2.39
C LYS A 187 3.68 -0.07 1.99
N ALA A 188 3.86 0.34 0.74
CA ALA A 188 3.52 1.69 0.32
C ALA A 188 2.02 1.99 0.44
N GLY A 189 1.69 3.17 0.94
CA GLY A 189 0.38 3.76 0.75
C GLY A 189 0.17 4.19 -0.70
N ARG A 190 -1.08 4.54 -1.04
CA ARG A 190 -1.46 5.06 -2.37
C ARG A 190 -1.39 6.58 -2.47
N VAL A 191 -1.12 7.28 -1.37
CA VAL A 191 -0.95 8.74 -1.38
C VAL A 191 0.51 9.09 -1.31
N VAL A 192 0.90 10.10 -2.09
CA VAL A 192 2.23 10.68 -2.04
C VAL A 192 2.14 12.11 -1.53
N HIS A 193 3.05 12.47 -0.64
CA HIS A 193 3.22 13.82 -0.16
C HIS A 193 4.38 14.47 -0.93
N VAL A 194 4.08 15.50 -1.72
CA VAL A 194 5.12 16.31 -2.37
C VAL A 194 5.29 17.59 -1.57
N ARG A 195 6.41 17.68 -0.84
CA ARG A 195 6.76 18.86 -0.07
C ARG A 195 7.66 19.76 -0.89
N ARG A 196 7.16 20.94 -1.23
CA ARG A 196 7.85 21.99 -1.98
C ARG A 196 8.24 23.13 -1.06
N VAL A 197 9.53 23.42 -1.02
CA VAL A 197 10.04 24.63 -0.38
C VAL A 197 9.91 25.76 -1.40
N GLY A 198 8.83 26.54 -1.28
CA GLY A 198 8.58 27.69 -2.15
C GLY A 198 9.49 28.88 -1.83
N THR A 199 9.00 30.09 -2.12
CA THR A 199 9.68 31.35 -1.79
C THR A 199 9.78 31.63 -0.29
N ASP A 200 8.92 31.02 0.52
CA ASP A 200 8.96 31.09 1.97
C ASP A 200 9.49 29.76 2.57
N PRO A 201 10.74 29.74 3.06
CA PRO A 201 11.31 28.56 3.71
C PRO A 201 10.58 28.14 5.00
N GLN A 202 9.79 29.03 5.62
CA GLN A 202 9.10 28.75 6.88
C GLN A 202 7.77 28.00 6.69
N HIS A 203 7.16 28.09 5.50
CA HIS A 203 5.88 27.47 5.20
C HIS A 203 5.96 26.62 3.92
N PRO A 204 6.60 25.44 3.97
CA PRO A 204 6.65 24.56 2.81
C PRO A 204 5.24 24.10 2.44
N THR A 205 4.92 24.17 1.15
CA THR A 205 3.64 23.67 0.63
C THR A 205 3.72 22.16 0.53
N THR A 206 2.72 21.46 1.08
CA THR A 206 2.61 20.00 0.96
C THR A 206 1.40 19.68 0.09
N LEU A 207 1.67 19.07 -1.06
CA LEU A 207 0.66 18.58 -1.99
C LEU A 207 0.41 17.10 -1.68
N LEU A 208 -0.86 16.72 -1.55
CA LEU A 208 -1.29 15.34 -1.34
C LEU A 208 -1.82 14.82 -2.68
N ILE A 209 -1.21 13.77 -3.20
CA ILE A 209 -1.58 13.18 -4.50
C ILE A 209 -1.98 11.74 -4.27
N ASP A 210 -3.23 11.41 -4.60
CA ASP A 210 -3.69 10.03 -4.68
C ASP A 210 -3.24 9.41 -6.00
N LEU A 211 -2.40 8.37 -5.92
CA LEU A 211 -1.88 7.69 -7.10
C LEU A 211 -2.89 6.77 -7.76
N ASP A 212 -3.93 6.31 -7.06
CA ASP A 212 -4.97 5.51 -7.69
C ASP A 212 -5.72 6.36 -8.74
N GLU A 213 -5.98 7.62 -8.42
CA GLU A 213 -6.56 8.60 -9.35
C GLU A 213 -5.67 8.88 -10.57
N VAL A 214 -4.35 8.95 -10.35
CA VAL A 214 -3.38 9.25 -11.41
C VAL A 214 -3.19 8.04 -12.33
N VAL A 215 -3.03 6.84 -11.76
CA VAL A 215 -2.61 5.62 -12.48
C VAL A 215 -3.81 4.87 -13.07
N PHE A 216 -4.95 4.79 -12.37
CA PHE A 216 -6.11 4.02 -12.82
C PHE A 216 -7.22 4.88 -13.42
N GLU A 217 -7.51 6.03 -12.83
CA GLU A 217 -8.57 6.92 -13.34
C GLU A 217 -8.09 7.81 -14.48
N GLY A 218 -6.77 7.87 -14.71
CA GLY A 218 -6.16 8.64 -15.80
C GLY A 218 -6.27 10.14 -15.59
N LYS A 219 -6.43 10.62 -14.35
CA LYS A 219 -6.47 12.05 -14.02
C LYS A 219 -5.08 12.66 -14.17
N SER A 220 -4.70 12.99 -15.41
CA SER A 220 -3.38 13.53 -15.77
C SER A 220 -3.03 14.82 -15.04
N ASP A 221 -4.02 15.60 -14.61
CA ASP A 221 -3.82 16.86 -13.88
C ASP A 221 -3.18 16.63 -12.50
N MET A 222 -3.38 15.45 -11.92
CA MET A 222 -2.78 15.03 -10.65
C MET A 222 -1.34 14.52 -10.82
N ASN A 223 -0.89 14.25 -12.06
CA ASN A 223 0.52 13.98 -12.37
C ASN A 223 1.32 15.28 -12.44
N ILE A 224 1.44 15.94 -11.28
CA ILE A 224 2.01 17.29 -11.18
C ILE A 224 3.46 17.36 -11.67
N PRO A 225 3.90 18.50 -12.23
CA PRO A 225 5.32 18.73 -12.47
C PRO A 225 6.07 18.83 -11.14
N ILE A 226 7.15 18.05 -11.02
CA ILE A 226 8.05 18.10 -9.87
C ILE A 226 9.04 19.23 -10.09
N GLU A 227 9.48 19.86 -9.02
CA GLU A 227 10.49 20.90 -9.04
C GLU A 227 11.76 20.47 -8.33
N ARG A 228 12.86 21.13 -8.69
CA ARG A 228 14.15 21.01 -8.00
C ARG A 228 14.00 21.31 -6.51
N GLY A 229 14.55 20.43 -5.67
CA GLY A 229 14.47 20.55 -4.21
C GLY A 229 13.21 19.95 -3.60
N ASP A 230 12.26 19.47 -4.39
CA ASP A 230 11.09 18.78 -3.86
C ASP A 230 11.49 17.53 -3.07
N VAL A 231 10.77 17.31 -1.97
CA VAL A 231 10.85 16.09 -1.16
C VAL A 231 9.56 15.31 -1.36
N ILE A 232 9.68 14.16 -2.01
CA ILE A 232 8.59 13.24 -2.30
C ILE A 232 8.61 12.17 -1.21
N TYR A 233 7.57 12.17 -0.38
CA TYR A 233 7.40 11.22 0.71
C TYR A 233 6.24 10.29 0.45
N VAL A 234 6.52 8.99 0.44
CA VAL A 234 5.53 7.93 0.33
C VAL A 234 5.32 7.31 1.73
N PRO A 235 4.21 7.58 2.43
CA PRO A 235 3.91 6.93 3.69
C PRO A 235 3.71 5.42 3.51
N GLU A 236 3.90 4.66 4.59
CA GLU A 236 3.40 3.29 4.65
C GLU A 236 1.87 3.28 4.63
N ALA A 237 1.27 2.25 4.03
CA ALA A 237 -0.15 2.00 4.10
C ALA A 237 -0.54 1.77 5.56
N GLY A 238 -1.50 2.56 6.05
CA GLY A 238 -2.15 2.26 7.32
C GLY A 238 -2.81 0.90 7.25
N THR A 239 -3.04 0.26 8.39
CA THR A 239 -3.68 -1.06 8.46
C THR A 239 -4.91 -1.00 9.34
N VAL A 240 -6.03 -1.56 8.89
CA VAL A 240 -7.23 -1.78 9.70
C VAL A 240 -7.41 -3.28 9.92
N TYR A 241 -7.72 -3.67 11.15
CA TYR A 241 -7.98 -5.06 11.52
C TYR A 241 -9.48 -5.30 11.52
N ILE A 242 -9.95 -6.28 10.76
CA ILE A 242 -11.36 -6.55 10.58
C ILE A 242 -11.66 -7.98 11.02
N ASP A 243 -12.56 -8.14 11.98
CA ASP A 243 -12.83 -9.43 12.63
C ASP A 243 -14.32 -9.61 13.00
N GLY A 244 -14.70 -10.83 13.36
CA GLY A 244 -16.07 -11.20 13.73
C GLY A 244 -16.88 -11.79 12.58
N ALA A 245 -18.16 -11.44 12.47
CA ALA A 245 -19.10 -12.02 11.51
C ALA A 245 -18.93 -11.45 10.08
N ILE A 246 -17.75 -11.64 9.50
CA ILE A 246 -17.33 -11.09 8.21
C ILE A 246 -16.84 -12.23 7.33
N ARG A 247 -17.00 -12.11 6.01
CA ARG A 247 -16.69 -13.22 5.09
C ARG A 247 -15.20 -13.50 4.97
N LYS A 248 -14.35 -12.47 4.99
CA LYS A 248 -12.88 -12.60 4.99
C LYS A 248 -12.26 -11.77 6.13
N PRO A 249 -12.24 -12.27 7.37
CA PRO A 249 -11.58 -11.57 8.46
C PRO A 249 -10.06 -11.45 8.23
N GLY A 250 -9.46 -10.40 8.78
CA GLY A 250 -8.02 -10.12 8.74
C GLY A 250 -7.70 -8.64 8.60
N THR A 251 -6.45 -8.35 8.24
CA THR A 251 -5.96 -6.99 8.05
C THR A 251 -6.19 -6.52 6.63
N ILE A 252 -6.56 -5.26 6.47
CA ILE A 252 -6.70 -4.57 5.18
C ILE A 252 -5.87 -3.29 5.20
N SER A 253 -5.27 -2.96 4.05
CA SER A 253 -4.55 -1.71 3.85
C SER A 253 -5.53 -0.54 3.71
N ILE A 254 -5.30 0.54 4.44
CA ILE A 254 -6.16 1.72 4.46
C ILE A 254 -5.90 2.53 3.19
N ARG A 255 -6.99 2.90 2.52
CA ARG A 255 -7.00 3.91 1.45
C ARG A 255 -7.41 5.29 1.99
N PRO A 256 -7.07 6.37 1.29
CA PRO A 256 -7.43 7.73 1.71
C PRO A 256 -8.94 7.90 1.76
N GLY A 257 -9.46 8.50 2.83
CA GLY A 257 -10.90 8.69 3.03
C GLY A 257 -11.69 7.38 3.20
N MET A 258 -11.01 6.24 3.36
CA MET A 258 -11.67 4.94 3.49
C MET A 258 -12.58 4.91 4.72
N THR A 259 -13.80 4.46 4.53
CA THR A 259 -14.81 4.35 5.59
C THR A 259 -14.87 2.95 6.18
N VAL A 260 -15.42 2.82 7.39
CA VAL A 260 -15.67 1.52 8.04
C VAL A 260 -16.53 0.60 7.15
N ASN A 261 -17.50 1.15 6.43
CA ASN A 261 -18.34 0.37 5.52
C ASN A 261 -17.55 -0.16 4.32
N GLU A 262 -16.74 0.69 3.69
CA GLU A 262 -15.88 0.26 2.58
C GLU A 262 -14.88 -0.80 3.03
N ALA A 263 -14.31 -0.65 4.23
CA ALA A 263 -13.42 -1.65 4.81
C ALA A 263 -14.11 -3.02 4.99
N ILE A 264 -15.35 -3.03 5.44
CA ILE A 264 -16.13 -4.28 5.55
C ILE A 264 -16.43 -4.86 4.16
N VAL A 265 -16.74 -4.04 3.17
CA VAL A 265 -16.96 -4.49 1.78
C VAL A 265 -15.68 -5.09 1.20
N GLU A 266 -14.53 -4.47 1.42
CA GLU A 266 -13.22 -4.95 1.00
C GLU A 266 -12.85 -6.28 1.69
N ALA A 267 -13.30 -6.47 2.94
CA ALA A 267 -13.25 -7.75 3.65
C ALA A 267 -14.23 -8.83 3.12
N GLY A 268 -14.79 -8.64 1.93
CA GLY A 268 -15.76 -9.53 1.30
C GLY A 268 -17.19 -9.37 1.82
N GLY A 269 -17.46 -8.36 2.65
CA GLY A 269 -18.79 -8.07 3.20
C GLY A 269 -19.15 -8.90 4.44
N PHE A 270 -20.35 -8.61 4.97
CA PHE A 270 -20.90 -9.30 6.13
C PHE A 270 -21.15 -10.80 5.89
N ALA A 271 -20.90 -11.63 6.91
CA ALA A 271 -21.35 -13.01 6.90
C ALA A 271 -22.90 -13.08 6.97
N PRO A 272 -23.53 -14.18 6.50
CA PRO A 272 -24.99 -14.32 6.54
C PRO A 272 -25.61 -14.19 7.95
N TYR A 273 -24.82 -14.50 8.97
CA TYR A 273 -25.22 -14.46 10.39
C TYR A 273 -24.71 -13.21 11.14
N ALA A 274 -24.24 -12.20 10.41
CA ALA A 274 -23.74 -10.96 11.00
C ALA A 274 -24.85 -10.10 11.61
N GLN A 275 -24.52 -9.46 12.73
CA GLN A 275 -25.35 -8.43 13.35
C GLN A 275 -24.91 -7.05 12.84
N GLN A 276 -25.53 -6.59 11.76
CA GLN A 276 -25.13 -5.35 11.06
C GLN A 276 -25.45 -4.06 11.84
N ASP A 277 -26.29 -4.13 12.87
CA ASP A 277 -26.63 -3.05 13.80
C ASP A 277 -25.64 -2.90 14.98
N LYS A 278 -24.71 -3.84 15.14
CA LYS A 278 -23.72 -3.83 16.23
C LYS A 278 -22.32 -4.06 15.69
N ILE A 279 -21.76 -3.01 15.09
CA ILE A 279 -20.37 -2.97 14.66
C ILE A 279 -19.59 -2.17 15.70
N LYS A 280 -18.53 -2.74 16.23
CA LYS A 280 -17.65 -2.09 17.21
C LYS A 280 -16.36 -1.68 16.52
N VAL A 281 -16.02 -0.41 16.58
CA VAL A 281 -14.74 0.13 16.12
C VAL A 281 -13.92 0.48 17.35
N VAL A 282 -12.82 -0.24 17.54
CA VAL A 282 -11.87 -0.01 18.64
C VAL A 282 -10.72 0.83 18.12
N ARG A 283 -10.63 2.07 18.60
CA ARG A 283 -9.59 3.03 18.21
C ARG A 283 -8.62 3.26 19.35
N ARG A 284 -7.32 3.19 19.06
CA ARG A 284 -6.26 3.49 20.04
C ARG A 284 -6.01 5.00 20.06
N MET A 285 -6.14 5.62 21.23
CA MET A 285 -5.83 7.03 21.46
C MET A 285 -4.40 7.22 21.97
N ALA A 286 -3.89 8.46 21.91
CA ALA A 286 -2.49 8.81 22.23
C ALA A 286 -2.01 8.41 23.65
N GLU A 287 -2.93 8.22 24.60
CA GLU A 287 -2.62 7.84 26.00
C GLU A 287 -2.72 6.33 26.26
N GLY A 288 -2.84 5.48 25.22
CA GLY A 288 -3.03 4.04 25.38
C GLY A 288 -4.45 3.62 25.79
N LYS A 289 -5.35 4.59 26.03
CA LYS A 289 -6.80 4.36 26.18
C LYS A 289 -7.39 3.89 24.84
N ARG A 290 -8.33 2.95 24.92
CA ARG A 290 -9.07 2.44 23.76
C ARG A 290 -10.48 3.02 23.80
N ASP A 291 -10.85 3.70 22.73
CA ASP A 291 -12.23 4.13 22.52
C ASP A 291 -12.98 3.03 21.76
N VAL A 292 -14.20 2.71 22.21
CA VAL A 292 -15.04 1.67 21.59
C VAL A 292 -16.28 2.36 21.05
N ILE A 293 -16.26 2.60 19.75
CA ILE A 293 -17.34 3.30 19.06
C ILE A 293 -18.27 2.23 18.48
N GLN A 294 -19.52 2.20 18.93
CA GLN A 294 -20.52 1.29 18.41
C GLN A 294 -21.33 2.00 17.32
N VAL A 295 -21.34 1.42 16.11
CA VAL A 295 -22.04 1.96 14.95
C VAL A 295 -22.92 0.90 14.29
N GLY A 296 -24.07 1.32 13.77
CA GLY A 296 -24.92 0.48 12.93
C GLY A 296 -24.66 0.70 11.44
N ILE A 297 -24.89 -0.32 10.61
CA ILE A 297 -24.77 -0.20 9.15
C ILE A 297 -25.68 0.88 8.55
N LYS A 298 -26.80 1.18 9.20
CA LYS A 298 -27.73 2.23 8.76
C LYS A 298 -27.10 3.60 8.91
N ASP A 299 -26.41 3.82 10.03
CA ASP A 299 -25.71 5.08 10.33
C ASP A 299 -24.50 5.24 9.42
N LEU A 300 -23.82 4.14 9.08
CA LEU A 300 -22.71 4.14 8.12
C LEU A 300 -23.14 4.33 6.66
N ARG A 301 -24.42 4.13 6.32
CA ARG A 301 -24.98 4.32 4.97
C ARG A 301 -25.73 5.65 4.80
N ALA A 302 -26.15 6.27 5.90
CA ALA A 302 -26.90 7.51 5.90
C ALA A 302 -25.97 8.72 5.69
N GLY A 303 -25.52 8.92 4.45
CA GLY A 303 -24.81 10.12 4.00
C GLY A 303 -23.67 9.79 3.05
N ALA A 304 -23.75 10.29 1.82
CA ALA A 304 -22.74 10.11 0.77
C ALA A 304 -21.37 10.77 1.07
N ALA A 305 -21.17 11.31 2.28
CA ALA A 305 -19.92 11.86 2.80
C ALA A 305 -19.81 11.73 4.34
N SER A 306 -20.50 10.76 4.96
CA SER A 306 -20.52 10.61 6.43
C SER A 306 -20.44 9.15 6.89
N GLY A 307 -19.55 8.39 6.24
CA GLY A 307 -19.05 7.15 6.84
C GLY A 307 -17.98 7.49 7.88
N MET A 308 -17.98 6.79 9.01
CA MET A 308 -16.86 6.88 9.95
C MET A 308 -15.58 6.45 9.23
N GLU A 309 -14.61 7.36 9.09
CA GLU A 309 -13.31 7.06 8.49
C GLU A 309 -12.52 6.09 9.37
N VAL A 310 -11.89 5.10 8.74
CA VAL A 310 -10.93 4.22 9.41
C VAL A 310 -9.59 4.92 9.58
N LYS A 311 -8.99 4.72 10.74
CA LYS A 311 -7.64 5.18 11.06
C LYS A 311 -6.69 4.00 11.18
N ASP A 312 -5.40 4.29 11.04
CA ASP A 312 -4.37 3.27 11.21
C ASP A 312 -4.51 2.59 12.58
N ARG A 313 -4.45 1.25 12.54
CA ARG A 313 -4.59 0.32 13.66
C ARG A 313 -5.97 0.31 14.33
N ASP A 314 -7.01 0.81 13.65
CA ASP A 314 -8.38 0.56 14.09
C ASP A 314 -8.70 -0.94 14.02
N VAL A 315 -9.52 -1.42 14.97
CA VAL A 315 -10.07 -2.77 14.96
C VAL A 315 -11.58 -2.70 14.77
N ILE A 316 -12.07 -3.17 13.63
CA ILE A 316 -13.49 -3.31 13.33
C ILE A 316 -13.91 -4.73 13.72
N PHE A 317 -14.82 -4.85 14.67
CA PHE A 317 -15.39 -6.12 15.11
C PHE A 317 -16.90 -6.13 14.86
N VAL A 318 -17.37 -7.10 14.07
CA VAL A 318 -18.80 -7.28 13.80
C VAL A 318 -19.34 -8.42 14.65
N GLU A 319 -20.35 -8.15 15.48
CA GLU A 319 -20.94 -9.17 16.33
C GLU A 319 -21.69 -10.24 15.54
N THR A 320 -21.69 -11.47 16.05
CA THR A 320 -22.52 -12.56 15.54
C THR A 320 -23.88 -12.53 16.23
N ASN A 321 -24.96 -12.72 15.47
CA ASN A 321 -26.25 -13.01 16.07
C ASN A 321 -26.34 -14.53 16.30
N ASP A 322 -26.35 -14.97 17.57
CA ASP A 322 -26.27 -16.38 17.95
C ASP A 322 -27.41 -17.23 17.36
N VAL A 323 -28.62 -16.66 17.20
CA VAL A 323 -29.77 -17.33 16.59
C VAL A 323 -29.58 -17.48 15.08
N LYS A 324 -29.05 -16.46 14.40
CA LYS A 324 -28.74 -16.55 12.95
C LYS A 324 -27.55 -17.48 12.67
N LYS A 325 -26.56 -17.53 13.56
CA LYS A 325 -25.42 -18.46 13.48
C LYS A 325 -25.89 -19.91 13.63
N PHE A 326 -26.86 -20.17 14.51
CA PHE A 326 -27.50 -21.47 14.65
C PHE A 326 -28.34 -21.86 13.42
N LEU A 327 -29.18 -20.96 12.89
CA LEU A 327 -30.04 -21.23 11.72
C LEU A 327 -29.27 -21.36 10.40
N SER A 328 -28.17 -20.63 10.22
CA SER A 328 -27.33 -20.74 9.00
C SER A 328 -26.56 -22.06 8.91
N GLY A 329 -26.32 -22.73 10.06
CA GLY A 329 -25.82 -24.11 10.09
C GLY A 329 -26.90 -25.17 9.83
N LEU A 330 -28.17 -24.77 9.78
CA LEU A 330 -29.33 -25.65 9.58
C LEU A 330 -29.78 -25.56 8.11
N ARG A 331 -29.21 -26.40 7.24
CA ARG A 331 -29.69 -26.54 5.86
C ARG A 331 -30.97 -27.38 5.85
N LEU A 332 -32.13 -26.72 5.79
CA LEU A 332 -33.42 -27.38 5.57
C LEU A 332 -33.62 -27.64 4.07
N ASN A 333 -33.41 -28.89 3.63
CA ASN A 333 -33.78 -29.33 2.29
C ASN A 333 -35.32 -29.46 2.21
N PHE A 334 -35.97 -28.48 1.56
CA PHE A 334 -37.40 -28.53 1.27
C PHE A 334 -37.68 -29.15 -0.10
N PHE A 335 -37.34 -30.42 -0.30
CA PHE A 335 -37.93 -31.22 -1.39
C PHE A 335 -37.95 -32.69 -0.98
N GLY A 336 -39.17 -33.23 -0.79
CA GLY A 336 -39.43 -34.68 -0.70
C GLY A 336 -39.19 -35.32 0.67
N GLY A 337 -40.18 -35.17 1.57
CA GLY A 337 -40.50 -36.09 2.67
C GLY A 337 -39.37 -36.87 3.34
N ILE A 338 -38.72 -36.27 4.33
CA ILE A 338 -38.29 -36.80 5.64
C ILE A 338 -37.62 -35.62 6.34
N VAL A 339 -38.15 -35.19 7.49
CA VAL A 339 -37.54 -34.14 8.32
C VAL A 339 -36.32 -34.76 9.02
N GLY A 340 -35.13 -34.54 8.48
CA GLY A 340 -33.86 -34.93 9.09
C GLY A 340 -33.09 -33.70 9.59
N VAL A 341 -32.82 -33.63 10.89
CA VAL A 341 -31.90 -32.64 11.48
C VAL A 341 -30.48 -33.20 11.33
N GLY A 342 -29.76 -32.75 10.31
CA GLY A 342 -28.37 -33.13 10.07
C GLY A 342 -27.40 -32.02 10.46
N TYR A 343 -26.42 -32.34 11.31
CA TYR A 343 -25.20 -31.55 11.49
C TYR A 343 -24.13 -32.13 10.56
N GLU A 344 -23.71 -31.37 9.55
CA GLU A 344 -22.65 -31.77 8.63
C GLU A 344 -21.49 -30.78 8.79
N PRO A 345 -20.46 -31.11 9.59
CA PRO A 345 -19.27 -30.28 9.66
C PRO A 345 -18.53 -30.35 8.31
N GLU A 346 -18.00 -29.22 7.84
CA GLU A 346 -17.14 -29.16 6.65
C GLU A 346 -16.01 -30.19 6.77
N ARG A 347 -16.10 -31.26 5.98
CA ARG A 347 -14.94 -32.11 5.70
C ARG A 347 -14.01 -31.32 4.80
N THR A 348 -12.98 -30.73 5.40
CA THR A 348 -11.77 -30.39 4.66
C THR A 348 -11.24 -31.68 4.05
N MET A 349 -11.31 -31.80 2.73
CA MET A 349 -10.76 -32.92 1.99
C MET A 349 -9.24 -32.95 2.21
N ILE A 350 -8.77 -33.80 3.11
CA ILE A 350 -7.36 -34.21 3.13
C ILE A 350 -7.19 -35.12 1.91
N ASN A 351 -6.64 -34.56 0.85
CA ASN A 351 -6.19 -35.34 -0.30
C ASN A 351 -4.99 -36.17 0.17
N ARG A 352 -5.17 -37.50 0.27
CA ARG A 352 -4.08 -38.47 0.40
C ARG A 352 -3.95 -39.16 -0.96
N GLN A 353 -2.95 -38.73 -1.73
CA GLN A 353 -2.05 -39.63 -2.46
C GLN A 353 -0.66 -39.07 -2.36
#